data_AF-A0A9D6JR90-F1
#
_entry.id   AF-A0A9D6JR90-F1
#
_cell.length_a   1.000
_cell.length_b   1.000
_cell.length_c   1.000
_cell.angle_alpha   90.00
_cell.angle_beta   90.00
_cell.angle_gamma   90.00
#
_symmetry.space_group_name_H-M   'P 1'
#
loop_
_entity.id
_entity.type
_entity.pdbx_description
1 polymer ?
#
loop_
_entity_poly.entity_id
_entity_poly.type
_entity_poly.pdbx_seq_one_letter_code
_entity_poly.pdbx_strand_id
1 'polypeptide(L)'
;MMNGFQYETKNLEVSGKEFEYIHIRKDLFWGYERQKGFLIASPEKALADQIYLVSKGLRKLDFDELDRSCFNLRYFKKVAAKISYAPFQKWVQKLC
;
A
#
# COMPACT_ATOMS: atom_id res chain seq x y z
N MET A 1 -0.81 -7.56 -25.77
CA MET A 1 0.58 -7.28 -25.33
C MET A 1 0.51 -6.25 -24.21
N MET A 2 0.71 -6.64 -22.95
CA MET A 2 0.80 -5.70 -21.83
C MET A 2 2.27 -5.39 -21.61
N ASN A 3 2.68 -4.14 -21.85
CA ASN A 3 4.00 -3.65 -21.46
C ASN A 3 4.05 -3.68 -19.91
N GLY A 4 4.59 -4.75 -19.35
CA GLY A 4 4.66 -4.96 -17.91
C GLY A 4 5.72 -4.04 -17.31
N PHE A 5 5.30 -3.03 -16.56
CA PHE A 5 6.17 -2.43 -15.56
C PHE A 5 6.66 -3.57 -14.64
N GLN A 6 7.97 -3.82 -14.62
CA GLN A 6 8.59 -4.73 -13.67
C GLN A 6 8.67 -4.01 -12.32
N TYR A 7 8.19 -4.65 -11.25
CA TYR A 7 8.33 -4.16 -9.89
C TYR A 7 9.64 -4.73 -9.34
N GLU A 8 10.55 -3.85 -8.95
CA GLU A 8 11.79 -4.25 -8.29
C GLU A 8 11.57 -4.28 -6.78
N THR A 9 11.90 -5.42 -6.18
CA THR A 9 11.90 -5.60 -4.72
C THR A 9 13.34 -5.74 -4.26
N LYS A 10 13.67 -5.08 -3.14
CA LYS A 10 14.99 -5.18 -2.49
C LYS A 10 14.81 -5.47 -1.01
N ASN A 11 15.51 -6.48 -0.52
CA ASN A 11 15.62 -6.77 0.91
C ASN A 11 16.94 -6.20 1.43
N LEU A 12 16.92 -5.65 2.63
CA LEU A 12 18.08 -5.10 3.31
C LEU A 12 18.00 -5.42 4.79
N GLU A 13 19.10 -5.87 5.37
CA GLU A 13 19.25 -5.98 6.82
C GLU A 13 20.04 -4.77 7.34
N VAL A 14 19.48 -4.06 8.32
CA VAL A 14 20.16 -2.96 9.02
C VAL A 14 19.99 -3.16 10.51
N SER A 15 21.12 -3.31 11.22
CA SER A 15 21.14 -3.47 12.68
C SER A 15 20.24 -4.62 13.18
N GLY A 16 20.25 -5.76 12.49
CA GLY A 16 19.43 -6.94 12.82
C GLY A 16 17.94 -6.77 12.54
N LYS A 17 17.54 -5.74 11.80
CA LYS A 17 16.17 -5.53 11.32
C LYS A 17 16.13 -5.70 9.81
N GLU A 18 15.15 -6.46 9.34
CA GLU A 18 14.90 -6.64 7.92
C GLU A 18 13.96 -5.56 7.39
N PHE A 19 14.31 -5.02 6.24
CA PHE A 19 13.56 -4.03 5.50
C PHE A 19 13.34 -4.53 4.08
N GLU A 20 12.09 -4.42 3.63
CA GLU A 20 11.73 -4.73 2.25
C GLU A 20 11.27 -3.45 1.56
N TYR A 21 11.86 -3.18 0.40
CA TYR A 21 11.56 -2.04 -0.45
C TYR A 21 10.95 -2.53 -1.74
N ILE A 22 9.96 -1.81 -2.24
CA ILE A 22 9.36 -2.06 -3.55
C ILE A 22 9.23 -0.75 -4.31
N HIS A 23 9.65 -0.76 -5.57
CA HIS A 23 9.45 0.39 -6.44
C HIS A 23 8.00 0.44 -6.91
N ILE A 24 7.28 1.52 -6.57
CA ILE A 24 5.91 1.77 -7.03
C ILE A 24 5.91 2.84 -8.12
N ARG A 25 4.85 2.85 -8.93
CA ARG A 25 4.68 3.90 -9.94
C ARG A 25 4.59 5.28 -9.28
N LYS A 26 5.17 6.28 -9.94
CA LYS A 26 5.21 7.67 -9.45
C LYS A 26 3.82 8.26 -9.17
N ASP A 27 2.80 7.87 -9.93
CA ASP A 27 1.42 8.33 -9.75
C ASP A 27 0.72 7.73 -8.53
N LEU A 28 1.31 6.71 -7.89
CA LEU A 28 0.88 6.15 -6.61
C LEU A 28 1.66 6.75 -5.41
N PHE A 29 2.71 7.53 -5.69
CA PHE A 29 3.58 8.12 -4.67
C PHE A 29 3.02 9.46 -4.15
N TRP A 30 1.93 9.39 -3.38
CA TRP A 30 1.27 10.52 -2.73
C TRP A 30 0.69 10.10 -1.37
N GLY A 31 0.15 11.06 -0.60
CA GLY A 31 -0.53 10.74 0.67
C GLY A 31 0.44 10.44 1.83
N TYR A 32 1.66 10.98 1.73
CA TYR A 32 2.66 10.93 2.79
C TYR A 32 2.78 12.29 3.47
N GLU A 33 2.97 12.27 4.78
CA GLU A 33 3.27 13.44 5.59
C GLU A 33 4.72 13.39 6.04
N ARG A 34 5.36 14.56 6.10
CA ARG A 34 6.72 14.64 6.62
C ARG A 34 6.70 14.63 8.15
N GLN A 35 7.22 13.57 8.75
CA GLN A 35 7.33 13.42 10.19
C GLN A 35 8.77 13.07 10.56
N LYS A 36 9.41 13.91 11.40
CA LYS A 36 10.79 13.71 11.89
C LYS A 36 11.82 13.40 10.77
N GLY A 37 11.67 14.07 9.62
CA GLY A 37 12.55 13.88 8.45
C GLY A 37 12.14 12.74 7.51
N PHE A 38 11.18 11.90 7.89
CA PHE A 38 10.67 10.78 7.09
C PHE A 38 9.35 11.13 6.41
N LEU A 39 9.06 10.45 5.31
CA LEU A 39 7.73 10.47 4.68
C LEU A 39 6.94 9.29 5.23
N ILE A 40 5.90 9.57 6.00
CA ILE A 40 5.05 8.57 6.65
C ILE A 40 3.67 8.61 6.00
N ALA A 41 3.19 7.45 5.53
CA ALA A 41 1.83 7.33 4.99
C ALA A 41 0.81 7.42 6.13
N SER A 42 -0.37 7.98 5.86
CA SER A 42 -1.49 7.80 6.78
C SER A 42 -1.86 6.31 6.88
N PRO A 43 -2.49 5.84 7.98
CA PRO A 43 -2.93 4.45 8.10
C PRO A 43 -3.76 3.97 6.90
N GLU A 44 -4.64 4.83 6.38
CA GLU A 44 -5.47 4.56 5.22
C GLU A 44 -4.66 4.44 3.93
N LYS A 45 -3.66 5.30 3.73
CA LYS A 45 -2.77 5.20 2.57
C LYS A 45 -1.88 3.97 2.66
N ALA A 46 -1.36 3.65 3.84
CA ALA A 46 -0.57 2.44 4.07
C ALA A 46 -1.38 1.17 3.74
N LEU A 47 -2.63 1.09 4.18
CA LEU A 47 -3.51 -0.03 3.84
C LEU A 47 -3.82 -0.08 2.33
N ALA A 48 -4.11 1.06 1.70
CA ALA A 48 -4.36 1.13 0.27
C ALA A 48 -3.13 0.67 -0.55
N ASP A 49 -1.93 1.05 -0.14
CA ASP A 49 -0.67 0.59 -0.75
C ASP A 49 -0.50 -0.91 -0.61
N GLN A 50 -0.72 -1.46 0.58
CA GLN A 50 -0.62 -2.89 0.82
C GLN A 50 -1.62 -3.69 -0.03
N ILE A 51 -2.89 -3.26 -0.09
CA ILE A 51 -3.91 -3.89 -0.92
C ILE A 51 -3.55 -3.77 -2.41
N TYR A 52 -2.97 -2.64 -2.84
CA TYR A 52 -2.50 -2.51 -4.21
C TYR A 52 -1.45 -3.57 -4.54
N LEU A 53 -0.47 -3.79 -3.66
CA LEU A 53 0.55 -4.81 -3.85
C LEU A 53 -0.03 -6.23 -3.82
N VAL A 54 -0.99 -6.52 -2.93
CA VAL A 54 -1.73 -7.80 -2.92
C VAL A 54 -2.49 -8.00 -4.24
N SER A 55 -3.15 -6.97 -4.75
CA SER A 55 -3.88 -7.02 -6.02
C SER A 55 -2.98 -7.19 -7.25
N LYS A 56 -1.66 -6.99 -7.07
CA LYS A 56 -0.60 -7.28 -8.05
C LYS A 56 0.06 -8.65 -7.85
N GLY A 57 -0.30 -9.38 -6.79
CA GLY A 57 0.33 -10.65 -6.43
C GLY A 57 1.74 -10.50 -5.83
N LEU A 58 2.12 -9.28 -5.40
CA LEU A 58 3.46 -8.97 -4.90
C LEU A 58 3.57 -9.12 -3.37
N ARG A 59 2.42 -9.16 -2.67
CA ARG A 59 2.33 -9.28 -1.22
C ARG A 59 1.14 -10.14 -0.81
N LYS A 60 1.15 -10.54 0.46
CA LYS A 60 0.02 -11.12 1.18
C LYS A 60 -0.45 -10.13 2.25
N LEU A 61 -1.71 -10.22 2.63
CA LEU A 61 -2.28 -9.44 3.71
C LEU A 61 -3.23 -10.36 4.48
N ASP A 62 -2.99 -10.48 5.78
CA ASP A 62 -3.94 -11.06 6.70
C ASP A 62 -4.83 -9.93 7.25
N PHE A 63 -6.14 -10.05 7.06
CA PHE A 63 -7.09 -9.02 7.49
C PHE A 63 -7.49 -9.16 8.97
N ASP A 64 -7.23 -10.32 9.57
CA ASP A 64 -7.54 -10.61 10.97
C ASP A 64 -6.45 -10.03 11.88
N GLU A 65 -5.22 -9.87 11.38
CA GLU A 65 -4.10 -9.25 12.10
C GLU A 65 -4.09 -7.71 12.03
N LEU A 66 -4.99 -7.10 11.27
CA LEU A 66 -5.03 -5.63 11.14
C LEU A 66 -5.55 -4.97 12.41
N ASP A 67 -4.72 -4.13 13.03
CA ASP A 67 -5.19 -3.19 14.05
C ASP A 67 -6.04 -2.09 13.41
N ARG A 68 -7.32 -2.06 13.78
CA ARG A 68 -8.32 -1.11 13.25
C ARG A 68 -8.56 0.09 14.19
N SER A 69 -7.85 0.17 15.32
CA SER A 69 -8.04 1.20 16.34
C SER A 69 -7.94 2.63 15.79
N CYS A 70 -7.03 2.85 14.84
CA CYS A 70 -6.75 4.16 14.25
C CYS A 70 -7.30 4.34 12.82
N PHE A 71 -8.20 3.46 12.36
CA PHE A 71 -8.60 3.40 10.95
C PHE A 71 -9.87 4.23 10.66
N ASN A 72 -9.78 5.22 9.77
CA ASN A 72 -10.94 5.96 9.30
C ASN A 72 -11.44 5.43 7.95
N LEU A 73 -12.49 4.61 7.99
CA LEU A 73 -13.10 4.00 6.80
C LEU A 73 -13.53 5.02 5.73
N ARG A 74 -14.07 6.17 6.14
CA ARG A 74 -14.51 7.22 5.21
C ARG A 74 -13.31 7.81 4.47
N TYR A 75 -12.21 8.05 5.19
CA TYR A 75 -10.99 8.55 4.57
C TYR A 75 -10.33 7.50 3.68
N PHE A 76 -10.33 6.23 4.10
CA PHE A 76 -9.86 5.12 3.28
C PHE A 76 -10.58 5.02 1.95
N LYS A 77 -11.92 5.09 1.94
CA LYS A 77 -12.68 5.09 0.67
C LYS A 77 -12.27 6.24 -0.26
N LYS A 78 -11.96 7.44 0.28
CA LYS A 78 -11.45 8.58 -0.50
C LYS A 78 -10.04 8.32 -1.06
N VAL A 79 -9.17 7.70 -0.27
CA VAL A 79 -7.82 7.31 -0.70
C VAL A 79 -7.89 6.25 -1.79
N ALA A 80 -8.67 5.18 -1.58
CA ALA A 80 -8.84 4.09 -2.53
C ALA A 80 -9.43 4.55 -3.87
N ALA A 81 -10.33 5.54 -3.87
CA ALA A 81 -10.91 6.11 -5.09
C ALA A 81 -9.86 6.74 -6.03
N LYS A 82 -8.70 7.15 -5.52
CA LYS A 82 -7.61 7.73 -6.33
C LYS A 82 -6.79 6.68 -7.09
N ILE A 83 -6.96 5.39 -6.79
CA ILE A 83 -6.20 4.30 -7.41
C ILE A 83 -7.04 3.66 -8.53
N SER A 84 -6.75 4.03 -9.77
CA SER A 84 -7.44 3.50 -10.96
C SER A 84 -6.87 2.13 -11.37
N TYR A 85 -7.17 1.08 -10.60
CA TYR A 85 -6.80 -0.30 -10.93
C TYR A 85 -7.91 -1.29 -10.53
N ALA A 86 -8.50 -1.99 -11.51
CA ALA A 86 -9.70 -2.79 -11.29
C ALA A 86 -9.52 -3.95 -10.29
N PRO A 87 -8.42 -4.73 -10.30
CA PRO A 87 -8.18 -5.75 -9.28
C PRO A 87 -8.07 -5.17 -7.87
N PHE A 88 -7.46 -3.99 -7.71
CA PHE A 88 -7.41 -3.29 -6.42
C PHE A 88 -8.83 -2.93 -5.94
N GLN A 89 -9.67 -2.37 -6.81
CA GLN A 89 -11.03 -1.99 -6.44
C GLN A 89 -11.89 -3.20 -6.01
N LYS A 90 -11.68 -4.38 -6.62
CA LYS A 90 -12.32 -5.63 -6.18
C LYS A 90 -11.91 -6.03 -4.76
N TRP A 91 -10.64 -5.83 -4.39
CA TRP A 91 -10.19 -6.09 -3.02
C TRP A 91 -10.79 -5.11 -2.01
N VAL A 92 -10.85 -3.82 -2.36
CA VAL A 92 -11.47 -2.79 -1.51
C VAL A 92 -12.94 -3.10 -1.22
N GLN A 93 -13.70 -3.56 -2.22
CA GLN A 93 -15.10 -3.96 -2.06
C GLN A 93 -15.31 -5.18 -1.14
N LYS A 94 -14.31 -6.07 -1.02
CA LYS A 94 -14.38 -7.21 -0.09
C LYS A 94 -14.16 -6.79 1.36
N LEU A 95 -13.48 -5.66 1.57
CA LEU A 95 -13.12 -5.16 2.88
C LEU A 95 -14.21 -4.27 3.51
N CYS A 96 -15.05 -3.64 2.68
CA CYS A 96 -15.99 -2.58 3.06
C CYS A 96 -17.41 -2.89 2.60
#